data_AF-A0A966CXJ7-F1
#
_entry.id   AF-A0A966CXJ7-F1
#
_cell.length_a   1.000
_cell.length_b   1.000
_cell.length_c   1.000
_cell.angle_alpha   90.00
_cell.angle_beta   90.00
_cell.angle_gamma   90.00
#
_symmetry.space_group_name_H-M   'P 1'
#
loop_
_entity.id
_entity.type
_entity.pdbx_description
1 polymer ?
#
loop_
_entity_poly.entity_id
_entity_poly.type
_entity_poly.pdbx_seq_one_letter_code
_entity_poly.pdbx_strand_id
1 'polypeptide(L)' 'MRIYYDQDADLNVLQDKTVAIIGYGSQGHAHAQNLRDSGLKVVIGQRPGGPNFDKAVEDGF' A
#
# COMPACT_ATOMS: atom_id res chain seq x y z
N MET A 1 -23.65 -7.44 15.80
CA MET A 1 -22.40 -7.31 15.02
C MET A 1 -22.51 -6.03 14.21
N ARG A 2 -21.50 -5.17 14.23
CA ARG A 2 -21.51 -3.93 13.43
C ARG A 2 -20.66 -4.17 12.18
N ILE A 3 -21.23 -3.90 11.02
CA ILE A 3 -20.59 -4.05 9.70
C ILE A 3 -20.38 -2.65 9.15
N TYR A 4 -19.21 -2.41 8.57
CA TYR A 4 -18.82 -1.14 7.98
C TYR A 4 -18.72 -1.27 6.47
N TYR A 5 -19.11 -0.21 5.77
CA TYR A 5 -19.07 -0.10 4.32
C TYR A 5 -18.31 1.17 3.93
N ASP A 6 -18.10 1.39 2.63
CA ASP A 6 -17.34 2.54 2.13
C ASP A 6 -17.90 3.90 2.62
N GLN A 7 -19.23 4.01 2.75
CA GLN A 7 -19.88 5.22 3.29
C GLN A 7 -19.54 5.52 4.75
N ASP A 8 -19.06 4.52 5.50
CA ASP A 8 -18.68 4.65 6.91
C ASP A 8 -17.18 4.97 7.08
N ALA A 9 -16.41 5.05 5.98
CA ALA A 9 -14.97 5.29 5.97
C ALA A 9 -14.60 6.50 5.10
N ASP A 10 -13.89 7.45 5.67
CA ASP A 10 -13.38 8.61 4.94
C ASP A 10 -11.91 8.44 4.59
N LEU A 11 -11.61 8.29 3.30
CA LEU A 11 -10.24 8.15 2.81
C LEU A 11 -9.42 9.44 2.94
N ASN A 12 -10.08 10.60 3.02
CA ASN A 12 -9.41 11.91 3.07
C ASN A 12 -8.53 12.04 4.32
N VAL A 13 -8.79 11.28 5.38
CA VAL A 13 -7.95 11.27 6.60
C VAL A 13 -6.51 10.81 6.33
N LEU A 14 -6.27 10.13 5.19
CA LEU A 14 -4.96 9.65 4.76
C LEU A 14 -4.37 10.44 3.57
N GLN A 15 -5.12 11.34 2.94
CA GLN A 15 -4.77 11.99 1.66
C GLN A 15 -3.38 12.67 1.69
N ASP A 16 -3.07 13.39 2.76
CA ASP A 16 -1.82 14.15 2.90
C ASP A 16 -0.71 13.35 3.60
N LYS A 17 -0.92 12.05 3.83
CA LYS A 17 0.04 11.18 4.51
C LYS A 17 0.82 10.36 3.49
N THR A 18 2.07 10.07 3.84
CA THR A 18 2.85 9.03 3.14
C THR A 18 2.68 7.72 3.89
N VAL A 19 2.16 6.70 3.21
CA VAL A 19 1.99 5.35 3.78
C VAL A 19 3.20 4.50 3.43
N ALA A 20 3.94 4.07 4.45
CA ALA A 20 5.05 3.15 4.28
C ALA A 20 4.58 1.70 4.48
N ILE A 21 4.70 0.87 3.44
CA ILE A 21 4.46 -0.58 3.53
C ILE A 21 5.81 -1.27 3.72
N ILE A 22 6.00 -1.94 4.85
CA ILE A 22 7.25 -2.63 5.18
C ILE A 22 7.16 -4.10 4.77
N GLY A 23 7.92 -4.46 3.73
CA GLY A 23 7.90 -5.77 3.12
C GLY A 23 6.87 -5.89 1.98
N TYR A 24 7.29 -6.54 0.90
CA TYR A 24 6.51 -6.66 -0.34
C TYR A 24 6.20 -8.12 -0.69
N GLY A 25 5.73 -8.88 0.31
CA GLY A 25 5.17 -10.22 0.14
C GLY A 25 3.72 -10.18 -0.35
N SER A 26 2.94 -11.26 -0.15
CA SER A 26 1.54 -11.33 -0.63
C SER A 26 0.67 -10.16 -0.14
N GLN A 27 0.66 -9.87 1.17
CA GLN A 27 -0.14 -8.77 1.73
C GLN A 27 0.45 -7.40 1.41
N GLY A 28 1.78 -7.26 1.44
CA GLY A 28 2.44 -5.99 1.12
C GLY A 28 2.18 -5.54 -0.31
N HIS A 29 2.28 -6.48 -1.26
CA HIS A 29 1.96 -6.27 -2.66
C HIS A 29 0.50 -5.85 -2.88
N ALA A 30 -0.46 -6.59 -2.30
CA ALA A 30 -1.88 -6.27 -2.43
C ALA A 30 -2.24 -4.91 -1.80
N HIS A 31 -1.79 -4.64 -0.57
CA HIS A 31 -2.07 -3.37 0.10
C HIS A 31 -1.44 -2.19 -0.63
N ALA A 32 -0.18 -2.30 -1.06
CA ALA A 32 0.49 -1.19 -1.70
C ALA A 32 -0.18 -0.77 -3.00
N GLN A 33 -0.51 -1.73 -3.87
CA GLN A 33 -1.19 -1.44 -5.12
C GLN A 33 -2.59 -0.89 -4.89
N ASN A 34 -3.38 -1.54 -4.03
CA ASN A 34 -4.75 -1.08 -3.77
C ASN A 34 -4.78 0.33 -3.15
N LEU A 35 -3.87 0.66 -2.23
CA LEU A 35 -3.77 2.00 -1.64
C LEU A 35 -3.30 3.03 -2.67
N ARG A 36 -2.33 2.69 -3.53
CA ARG A 36 -1.88 3.55 -4.63
C ARG A 36 -3.02 3.83 -5.62
N ASP A 37 -3.75 2.79 -6.01
CA ASP A 37 -4.90 2.89 -6.94
C ASP A 37 -6.07 3.65 -6.31
N SER A 38 -6.17 3.64 -4.97
CA SER A 38 -7.10 4.50 -4.21
C SER A 38 -6.65 5.96 -4.11
N GLY A 39 -5.53 6.34 -4.75
CA GLY A 39 -5.04 7.72 -4.82
C GLY A 39 -4.14 8.14 -3.66
N LEU A 40 -3.69 7.20 -2.82
CA LEU A 40 -2.80 7.51 -1.69
C LEU A 40 -1.32 7.45 -2.09
N LYS A 41 -0.51 8.26 -1.43
CA LYS A 41 0.94 8.22 -1.58
C LYS A 41 1.54 7.05 -0.79
N VAL A 42 2.00 6.04 -1.51
CA VAL A 42 2.57 4.81 -0.93
C VAL A 42 4.06 4.71 -1.26
N VAL A 43 4.86 4.27 -0.29
CA VAL A 43 6.28 3.91 -0.47
C VAL A 43 6.54 2.53 0.12
N ILE A 44 7.47 1.77 -0.49
CA ILE A 44 7.83 0.43 -0.05
C ILE A 44 9.15 0.44 0.70
N GLY A 45 9.12 -0.04 1.95
CA GLY A 45 10.32 -0.35 2.71
C GLY A 45 10.69 -1.81 2.50
N GLN A 46 11.66 -2.10 1.63
CA GLN A 46 12.13 -3.45 1.40
C GLN A 46 13.66 -3.52 1.30
N ARG A 47 14.25 -4.61 1.82
CA ARG A 47 15.70 -4.83 1.77
C ARG A 47 16.16 -5.00 0.31
N PRO A 48 17.16 -4.22 -0.17
CA PRO A 48 17.68 -4.34 -1.53
C PRO A 48 18.26 -5.72 -1.85
N GLY A 49 18.22 -6.10 -3.13
CA GLY A 49 18.86 -7.30 -3.67
C GLY A 49 18.10 -8.61 -3.41
N GLY A 50 16.83 -8.54 -3.02
CA GLY A 50 15.96 -9.71 -2.87
C GLY A 50 14.81 -9.71 -3.90
N PRO A 51 14.20 -10.87 -4.17
CA PRO A 51 13.18 -11.00 -5.21
C PRO A 51 11.95 -10.09 -4.99
N ASN A 52 11.58 -9.85 -3.73
CA ASN A 52 10.47 -8.95 -3.39
C ASN A 52 10.85 -7.47 -3.54
N PHE A 53 12.14 -7.13 -3.51
CA PHE A 53 12.59 -5.77 -3.84
C PHE A 53 12.45 -5.56 -5.33
N ASP A 54 12.98 -6.48 -6.14
CA ASP A 54 12.92 -6.41 -7.60
C ASP A 54 11.46 -6.35 -8.07
N LYS A 55 10.58 -7.17 -7.48
CA LYS A 55 9.15 -7.13 -7.76
C LYS A 55 8.50 -5.79 -7.42
N ALA A 56 8.88 -5.15 -6.32
CA ALA A 56 8.35 -3.83 -5.96
C ALA A 56 8.75 -2.77 -7.02
N VAL A 57 10.00 -2.83 -7.49
CA VAL A 57 10.51 -1.95 -8.55
C VAL A 57 9.78 -2.21 -9.88
N GLU A 58 9.58 -3.48 -10.27
CA GLU A 58 8.83 -3.87 -11.46
C GLU A 58 7.37 -3.36 -11.42
N ASP A 59 6.73 -3.41 -10.25
CA ASP A 59 5.37 -2.89 -10.03
C ASP A 59 5.31 -1.35 -9.95
N GLY A 60 6.45 -0.66 -10.05
CA GLY A 60 6.56 0.80 -10.11
C GLY A 60 6.61 1.49 -8.73
N PHE A 61 7.17 0.84 -7.71
CA PHE A 61 7.47 1.42 -6.40
C PHE A 61 8.96 1.74 -6.19
#